data_AF-A0A7L5DXR3-F1
#
_entry.id   AF-A0A7L5DXR3-F1
#
_cell.length_a   1.000
_cell.length_b   1.000
_cell.length_c   1.000
_cell.angle_alpha   90.00
_cell.angle_beta   90.00
_cell.angle_gamma   90.00
#
_symmetry.space_group_name_H-M   'P 1'
#
loop_
_entity.id
_entity.type
_entity.pdbx_description
1 polymer ?
#
loop_
_entity_poly.entity_id
_entity_poly.type
_entity_poly.pdbx_seq_one_letter_code
_entity_poly.pdbx_strand_id
1 'polypeptide(L)' 'MDSYQVRKFEFNLSEIYNQTPWLQDEIALNDFIALFPITFKNGLPQRPEMPEDFDLDRTTRLAIMVAYRQAFS' A
#
# COMPACT_ATOMS: atom_id res chain seq x y z
N MET A 1 -15.32 -2.30 -11.77
CA MET A 1 -14.08 -2.01 -11.04
C MET A 1 -14.46 -1.11 -9.88
N ASP A 2 -14.28 -1.55 -8.65
CA ASP A 2 -14.72 -0.75 -7.50
C ASP A 2 -13.66 0.30 -7.16
N SER A 3 -13.79 1.48 -7.77
CA SER A 3 -12.92 2.64 -7.52
C SER A 3 -12.86 3.04 -6.05
N TYR A 4 -13.85 2.64 -5.25
CA TYR A 4 -13.87 2.92 -3.82
C TYR A 4 -12.81 2.12 -3.06
N GLN A 5 -12.68 0.82 -3.33
CA GLN A 5 -11.72 -0.05 -2.64
C GLN A 5 -10.27 0.38 -2.91
N VAL A 6 -9.97 0.73 -4.16
CA VAL A 6 -8.65 1.24 -4.56
C VAL A 6 -8.34 2.55 -3.82
N ARG A 7 -9.26 3.51 -3.82
CA ARG A 7 -9.08 4.78 -3.09
C ARG A 7 -8.94 4.59 -1.59
N LYS A 8 -9.68 3.63 -1.01
CA LYS A 8 -9.56 3.27 0.42
C LYS A 8 -8.18 2.71 0.72
N PHE A 9 -7.63 1.89 -0.17
CA PHE A 9 -6.27 1.38 -0.01
C PHE A 9 -5.22 2.50 -0.13
N GLU A 10 -5.31 3.36 -1.14
CA GLU A 10 -4.42 4.53 -1.30
C GLU A 10 -4.47 5.46 -0.08
N PHE A 11 -5.66 5.72 0.46
CA PHE A 11 -5.83 6.48 1.67
C PHE A 11 -5.13 5.82 2.86
N ASN A 12 -5.32 4.51 3.06
CA ASN A 12 -4.64 3.78 4.13
C ASN A 12 -3.11 3.78 3.97
N LEU A 13 -2.59 3.72 2.75
CA LEU A 13 -1.16 3.86 2.47
C LEU A 13 -0.66 5.25 2.90
N SER A 14 -1.42 6.30 2.61
CA SER A 14 -1.05 7.67 3.02
C SER A 14 -1.02 7.83 4.55
N GLU A 15 -1.94 7.19 5.28
CA GLU A 15 -1.94 7.17 6.74
C GLU A 15 -0.69 6.46 7.29
N ILE A 16 -0.33 5.31 6.72
CA ILE A 16 0.89 4.57 7.10
C ILE A 16 2.13 5.43 6.86
N TYR A 17 2.22 6.08 5.71
CA TYR A 17 3.32 6.99 5.36
C TYR A 17 3.43 8.16 6.36
N ASN A 18 2.30 8.80 6.69
CA ASN A 18 2.26 9.91 7.64
C ASN A 18 2.68 9.50 9.06
N GLN A 19 2.46 8.24 9.44
CA GLN A 19 2.84 7.68 10.74
C GLN A 19 4.28 7.14 10.79
N THR A 20 4.99 7.16 9.66
CA THR A 20 6.32 6.54 9.53
C THR A 20 7.33 7.59 9.08
N PRO A 21 7.97 8.33 10.01
CA PRO A 21 8.83 9.47 9.67
C PRO A 21 9.96 9.11 8.71
N TRP A 22 10.60 7.95 8.90
CA TRP A 22 11.71 7.52 8.05
C TRP A 22 11.30 7.30 6.59
N LEU A 23 10.04 6.92 6.31
CA LEU A 23 9.56 6.81 4.92
C LEU A 23 9.54 8.18 4.24
N GLN A 24 9.28 9.25 5.00
CA GLN A 24 9.15 10.60 4.47
C GLN A 24 10.50 11.21 4.10
N ASP A 25 11.56 10.74 4.75
CA ASP A 25 12.94 11.14 4.45
C ASP A 25 13.50 10.40 3.21
N GLU A 26 12.97 9.21 2.89
CA GLU A 26 13.49 8.32 1.84
C GLU A 26 12.74 8.42 0.51
N ILE A 27 11.41 8.59 0.54
CA ILE A 27 10.57 8.52 -0.67
C ILE A 27 9.39 9.48 -0.56
N ALA A 28 8.98 10.10 -1.66
CA ALA A 28 7.77 10.94 -1.64
C ALA A 28 6.51 10.07 -1.53
N LEU A 29 5.45 10.60 -0.91
CA LEU A 29 4.18 9.90 -0.71
C LEU A 29 3.62 9.26 -2.00
N ASN A 30 3.63 10.00 -3.12
CA ASN A 30 3.09 9.48 -4.39
C ASN A 30 3.92 8.32 -4.92
N ASP A 31 5.24 8.37 -4.76
CA ASP A 31 6.15 7.31 -5.19
C ASP A 31 5.98 6.09 -4.28
N PHE A 32 5.79 6.30 -2.97
CA PHE A 32 5.46 5.23 -2.02
C PHE A 32 4.15 4.53 -2.38
N ILE A 33 3.09 5.27 -2.70
CA ILE A 33 1.82 4.67 -3.14
C ILE A 33 2.03 3.87 -4.44
N ALA A 34 2.85 4.38 -5.36
CA ALA A 34 3.16 3.71 -6.62
C ALA A 34 3.91 2.37 -6.45
N LEU A 35 4.58 2.14 -5.31
CA LEU A 35 5.21 0.85 -4.99
C LEU A 35 4.20 -0.29 -4.80
N PHE A 36 2.91 0.01 -4.55
CA PHE A 36 1.88 -0.98 -4.27
C PHE A 36 0.72 -0.92 -5.27
N PRO A 37 0.96 -1.19 -6.57
CA PRO A 37 -0.09 -1.16 -7.56
C PRO A 37 -1.12 -2.27 -7.30
N ILE A 38 -2.40 -1.91 -7.31
CA ILE A 38 -3.48 -2.89 -7.23
C ILE A 38 -3.71 -3.52 -8.59
N THR A 39 -3.40 -4.80 -8.69
CA THR A 39 -3.71 -5.60 -9.88
C THR A 39 -4.92 -6.49 -9.63
N PHE A 40 -5.71 -6.75 -10.67
CA PHE A 40 -6.89 -7.62 -10.59
C PHE A 40 -6.69 -8.81 -11.51
N LYS A 41 -6.89 -10.02 -10.99
CA LYS A 41 -6.85 -11.27 -11.76
C LYS A 41 -8.18 -11.99 -11.60
N ASN A 42 -8.87 -12.26 -12.70
CA ASN A 42 -10.21 -12.85 -12.73
C ASN A 42 -11.24 -12.09 -11.85
N GLY A 43 -11.15 -10.75 -11.83
CA GLY A 43 -12.03 -9.90 -11.03
C GLY A 43 -11.71 -9.84 -9.54
N LEU A 44 -10.69 -10.56 -9.07
CA LEU A 44 -10.24 -10.53 -7.69
C LEU A 44 -8.99 -9.65 -7.54
N PRO A 45 -8.95 -8.75 -6.55
CA PRO A 45 -7.76 -7.97 -6.26
C PRO A 45 -6.64 -8.93 -5.84
N GLN A 46 -5.44 -8.70 -6.39
CA GLN A 46 -4.23 -9.40 -5.99
C GLN A 46 -3.55 -8.62 -4.89
N ARG A 47 -3.07 -9.37 -3.90
CA ARG A 47 -2.27 -8.80 -2.82
C ARG A 47 -1.02 -8.16 -3.43
N PRO A 48 -0.71 -6.90 -3.10
CA PRO A 48 0.49 -6.25 -3.61
C PRO A 48 1.72 -7.03 -3.13
N GLU A 49 2.63 -7.26 -4.07
CA GLU A 49 3.93 -7.86 -3.78
C GLU A 49 4.85 -6.81 -3.14
N MET A 50 5.87 -7.28 -2.43
CA MET A 50 6.85 -6.37 -1.84
C MET A 50 7.69 -5.78 -2.98
N PRO A 51 7.88 -4.46 -3.04
CA PRO A 51 8.78 -3.85 -4.03
C PRO A 51 10.18 -4.45 -3.88
N GLU A 52 10.77 -4.91 -4.98
CA GLU A 52 12.12 -5.52 -4.98
C GLU A 52 13.20 -4.50 -4.59
N ASP A 53 12.98 -3.23 -4.93
CA ASP A 53 13.95 -2.15 -4.76
C ASP A 53 13.76 -1.34 -3.47
N PHE A 54 12.80 -1.68 -2.62
CA PHE A 54 12.50 -0.89 -1.41
C PHE A 54 12.32 -1.79 -0.17
N ASP A 55 13.27 -1.69 0.75
CA ASP A 55 13.24 -2.47 1.98
C ASP A 55 12.30 -1.81 3.01
N LEU A 56 11.31 -2.59 3.46
CA LEU A 56 10.33 -2.14 4.44
C LEU A 56 10.58 -2.87 5.75
N ASP A 57 10.62 -2.11 6.84
CA ASP A 57 10.62 -2.73 8.15
C ASP A 57 9.36 -3.61 8.33
N ARG A 58 9.49 -4.63 9.18
CA ARG A 58 8.45 -5.64 9.39
C ARG A 58 7.11 -5.03 9.83
N THR A 59 7.14 -3.94 10.60
CA THR A 59 5.96 -3.28 11.14
C THR A 59 5.21 -2.56 10.02
N THR A 60 5.92 -1.76 9.22
CA THR A 60 5.36 -1.05 8.06
C THR A 60 4.81 -2.04 7.04
N ARG A 61 5.55 -3.12 6.77
CA ARG A 61 5.08 -4.21 5.90
C ARG A 61 3.79 -4.83 6.41
N LEU A 62 3.68 -5.15 7.70
CA LEU A 62 2.45 -5.70 8.28
C LEU A 62 1.28 -4.71 8.16
N ALA A 63 1.51 -3.43 8.42
CA ALA A 63 0.49 -2.39 8.31
C ALA A 63 -0.10 -2.31 6.89
N ILE A 64 0.75 -2.36 5.86
CA ILE A 64 0.31 -2.35 4.45
C ILE A 64 -0.56 -3.58 4.13
N MET A 65 -0.20 -4.74 4.67
CA MET A 65 -0.98 -5.98 4.45
C MET A 65 -2.35 -5.93 5.15
N VAL A 66 -2.42 -5.29 6.32
CA VAL A 66 -3.69 -5.03 7.02
C VAL A 66 -4.53 -4.02 6.23
N ALA A 67 -3.94 -2.93 5.76
CA ALA A 67 -4.61 -1.94 4.92
C ALA A 67 -5.23 -2.56 3.67
N TYR A 68 -4.50 -3.46 3.00
CA TYR A 68 -5.02 -4.21 1.85
C TYR A 68 -6.23 -5.06 2.24
N ARG A 69 -6.15 -5.83 3.33
CA ARG A 69 -7.30 -6.62 3.81
C ARG A 69 -8.50 -5.74 4.15
N GLN A 70 -8.30 -4.59 4.77
CA GLN A 70 -9.42 -3.69 5.12
C GLN A 70 -10.10 -3.08 3.89
N ALA A 71 -9.36 -2.90 2.79
CA ALA A 71 -9.87 -2.31 1.56
C ALA A 71 -10.61 -3.32 0.67
N PHE A 72 -10.17 -4.58 0.66
CA PHE A 72 -10.58 -5.60 -0.31
C PHE A 72 -11.24 -6.85 0.31
N SER A 73 -11.56 -6.83 1.61
CA SER A 73 -12.31 -7.89 2.31
C SER A 73 -13.82 -7.66 2.27
#